data_AF-A0A818X4C5-F1
#
_entry.id   AF-A0A818X4C5-F1
#
_cell.length_a   1.000
_cell.length_b   1.000
_cell.length_c   1.000
_cell.angle_alpha   90.00
_cell.angle_beta   90.00
_cell.angle_gamma   90.00
#
_symmetry.space_group_name_H-M   'P 1'
#
loop_
_entity.id
_entity.type
_entity.pdbx_description
1 polymer ?
#
loop_
_entity_poly.entity_id
_entity_poly.type
_entity_poly.pdbx_seq_one_letter_code
_entity_poly.pdbx_strand_id
1 'polypeptide(L)'
;MDSNRYYQYLNHSQSPLRVNQFWFYHHEPGLNRSFDEAYKLMGKLDRERNVAKYASRVALCFSTTTPTINVHERNVQYIDDIKKKDGKLIFTDGCDTMSKQLLDDIQKQLGKRPFSAIQFRYAGAKGVVSVDTRLGNDHHLCIRPSLLRNNDARNLLDEKLSNWFLPYGEKIDSIREPFFRQLLIAACLSSVRELLRRTRIRVSLNKARNMFGIIDEYNLLKPDEVFIQYTRLNDHEDKEKNDKCQNTRILSNCKVVITKNPCHHPGDIQTFTAVNREELKHLKDVIVFSQPGDCPASHQINESDLNGDEYAVIWYEDLVPLQIPNAVPFDYDSQKALPELDRPVNQDDINHVVLQIAESDYLGRLPNLHLAYTDSYGVDSNERPNKDVLSTLILAGVISFGVDSGQTGQHPLDNNQIRKQKKALRDERPDFMENANMKSYPSKKYLINIHFKSILERNKKENLKYNGNCKNLEISLV
;
A
#
# COMPACT_ATOMS: atom_id res chain seq x y z
N MET A 1 -29.72 10.92 -4.66
CA MET A 1 -30.06 9.87 -5.64
C MET A 1 -31.40 10.26 -6.23
N ASP A 2 -31.48 10.44 -7.54
CA ASP A 2 -32.78 10.63 -8.21
C ASP A 2 -33.61 9.35 -8.02
N SER A 3 -34.84 9.51 -7.55
CA SER A 3 -35.68 8.43 -7.00
C SER A 3 -36.22 7.42 -8.03
N ASN A 4 -35.86 7.55 -9.31
CA ASN A 4 -36.41 6.73 -10.40
C ASN A 4 -35.38 5.93 -11.22
N ARG A 5 -34.14 5.81 -10.73
CA ARG A 5 -33.08 5.04 -11.40
C ARG A 5 -32.87 3.67 -10.76
N TYR A 6 -32.88 2.62 -11.58
CA TYR A 6 -32.52 1.25 -11.16
C TYR A 6 -31.00 1.06 -11.27
N TYR A 7 -30.36 0.68 -10.17
CA TYR A 7 -28.92 0.48 -10.08
C TYR A 7 -28.63 -1.01 -9.82
N GLN A 8 -27.92 -1.65 -10.75
CA GLN A 8 -27.47 -3.03 -10.62
C GLN A 8 -26.04 -3.08 -10.08
N TYR A 9 -25.77 -3.98 -9.13
CA TYR A 9 -24.43 -4.14 -8.58
C TYR A 9 -23.44 -4.51 -9.69
N LEU A 10 -22.38 -3.71 -9.80
CA LEU A 10 -21.33 -3.88 -10.80
C LEU A 10 -20.16 -4.61 -10.15
N ASN A 11 -19.35 -3.92 -9.34
CA ASN A 11 -18.19 -4.56 -8.73
C ASN A 11 -17.72 -3.84 -7.47
N HIS A 12 -16.63 -4.32 -6.88
CA HIS A 12 -15.92 -3.74 -5.75
C HIS A 12 -14.41 -3.89 -5.94
N SER A 13 -13.59 -3.28 -5.07
CA SER A 13 -12.16 -3.61 -4.98
C SER A 13 -11.70 -3.61 -3.52
N GLN A 14 -10.52 -4.18 -3.24
CA GLN A 14 -10.05 -4.37 -1.86
C GLN A 14 -10.00 -3.08 -1.02
N SER A 15 -9.52 -1.95 -1.56
CA SER A 15 -9.38 -0.71 -0.78
C SER A 15 -10.73 -0.02 -0.51
N PRO A 16 -11.62 0.17 -1.50
CA PRO A 16 -13.01 0.59 -1.32
C PRO A 16 -13.84 -0.34 -0.43
N LEU A 17 -13.67 -1.67 -0.50
CA LEU A 17 -14.38 -2.62 0.39
C LEU A 17 -14.09 -2.35 1.86
N ARG A 18 -12.86 -1.97 2.23
CA ARG A 18 -12.49 -1.63 3.63
C ARG A 18 -13.29 -0.45 4.17
N VAL A 19 -13.86 0.38 3.30
CA VAL A 19 -14.71 1.53 3.64
C VAL A 19 -16.15 1.35 3.13
N ASN A 20 -16.56 0.12 2.83
CA ASN A 20 -17.91 -0.25 2.33
C ASN A 20 -18.34 0.50 1.06
N GLN A 21 -17.40 0.73 0.14
CA GLN A 21 -17.67 1.36 -1.16
C GLN A 21 -17.81 0.31 -2.27
N PHE A 22 -18.86 0.49 -3.07
CA PHE A 22 -19.28 -0.42 -4.14
C PHE A 22 -19.61 0.38 -5.41
N TRP A 23 -19.45 -0.24 -6.58
CA TRP A 23 -19.87 0.33 -7.85
C TRP A 23 -21.17 -0.30 -8.32
N PHE A 24 -22.06 0.54 -8.84
CA PHE A 24 -23.33 0.12 -9.43
C PHE A 24 -23.47 0.72 -10.83
N TYR A 25 -24.13 -0.01 -11.71
CA TYR A 25 -24.43 0.41 -13.07
C TYR A 25 -25.91 0.77 -13.20
N HIS A 26 -26.19 1.90 -13.84
CA HIS A 26 -27.53 2.27 -14.28
C HIS A 26 -27.55 2.24 -15.81
N HIS A 27 -28.48 1.48 -16.37
CA HIS A 27 -28.75 1.52 -17.80
C HIS A 27 -29.55 2.78 -18.12
N GLU A 28 -28.93 3.74 -18.80
CA GLU A 28 -29.59 4.96 -19.24
C GLU A 28 -30.49 4.64 -20.46
N PRO A 29 -31.81 4.88 -20.37
CA PRO A 29 -32.72 4.61 -21.48
C PRO A 29 -32.30 5.36 -22.75
N GLY A 30 -32.12 4.64 -23.87
CA GLY A 30 -31.72 5.19 -25.16
C GLY A 30 -30.23 5.07 -25.50
N LEU A 31 -29.37 4.70 -24.55
CA LEU A 31 -28.02 4.21 -24.83
C LEU A 31 -28.07 2.69 -25.00
N ASN A 32 -27.66 2.18 -26.16
CA ASN A 32 -27.62 0.75 -26.45
C ASN A 32 -26.39 0.10 -25.80
N ARG A 33 -26.33 0.16 -24.45
CA ARG A 33 -25.29 -0.44 -23.62
C ARG A 33 -25.97 -1.14 -22.45
N SER A 34 -26.26 -2.42 -22.61
CA SER A 34 -26.77 -3.27 -21.53
C SER A 34 -25.69 -3.48 -20.45
N PHE A 35 -26.10 -4.03 -19.30
CA PHE A 35 -25.17 -4.42 -18.23
C PHE A 35 -24.08 -5.39 -18.73
N ASP A 36 -24.45 -6.38 -19.54
CA ASP A 36 -23.52 -7.36 -20.11
C ASP A 36 -22.57 -6.72 -21.13
N GLU A 37 -23.05 -5.74 -21.91
CA GLU A 37 -22.21 -4.97 -22.82
C GLU A 37 -21.21 -4.09 -22.06
N ALA A 38 -21.63 -3.47 -20.95
CA ALA A 38 -20.74 -2.73 -20.08
C ALA A 38 -19.62 -3.61 -19.50
N TYR A 39 -19.92 -4.86 -19.14
CA TYR A 39 -18.92 -5.83 -18.70
C TYR A 39 -17.95 -6.26 -19.81
N LYS A 40 -18.46 -6.48 -21.03
CA LYS A 40 -17.60 -6.77 -22.20
C LYS A 40 -16.65 -5.61 -22.50
N LEU A 41 -17.08 -4.38 -22.23
CA LEU A 41 -16.26 -3.17 -22.31
C LEU A 41 -15.24 -3.04 -21.16
N MET A 42 -15.18 -3.95 -20.19
CA MET A 42 -14.12 -3.94 -19.16
C MET A 42 -12.95 -4.88 -19.51
N GLY A 43 -13.11 -5.66 -20.58
CA GLY A 43 -12.10 -6.56 -21.12
C GLY A 43 -12.62 -7.98 -21.33
N LYS A 44 -11.84 -8.80 -22.03
CA LYS A 44 -12.14 -10.22 -22.22
C LYS A 44 -11.71 -11.01 -20.99
N LEU A 45 -12.65 -11.31 -20.11
CA LEU A 45 -12.38 -12.04 -18.87
C LEU A 45 -12.89 -13.49 -18.90
N ASP A 46 -13.37 -13.95 -20.06
CA ASP A 46 -13.99 -15.27 -20.26
C ASP A 46 -13.07 -16.46 -19.98
N ARG A 47 -11.76 -16.23 -19.82
CA ARG A 47 -10.75 -17.25 -19.49
C ARG A 47 -10.41 -17.29 -18.01
N GLU A 48 -10.74 -16.25 -17.26
CA GLU A 48 -10.51 -16.24 -15.82
C GLU A 48 -11.56 -17.14 -15.14
N ARG A 49 -11.10 -18.09 -14.35
CA ARG A 49 -11.92 -19.09 -13.66
C ARG A 49 -11.96 -18.85 -12.16
N ASN A 50 -11.04 -18.03 -11.67
CA ASN A 50 -11.00 -17.64 -10.28
C ASN A 50 -11.81 -16.35 -10.08
N VAL A 51 -12.84 -16.42 -9.24
CA VAL A 51 -13.75 -15.30 -8.96
C VAL A 51 -13.00 -14.08 -8.39
N ALA A 52 -12.00 -14.33 -7.55
CA ALA A 52 -11.19 -13.30 -6.89
C ALA A 52 -10.37 -12.49 -7.91
N LYS A 53 -9.62 -13.20 -8.76
CA LYS A 53 -8.85 -12.63 -9.86
C LYS A 53 -9.77 -11.96 -10.88
N TYR A 54 -10.95 -12.51 -11.14
CA TYR A 54 -11.94 -11.89 -12.03
C TYR A 54 -12.38 -10.53 -11.48
N ALA A 55 -12.85 -10.48 -10.24
CA ALA A 55 -13.31 -9.25 -9.59
C ALA A 55 -12.19 -8.20 -9.50
N SER A 56 -10.96 -8.61 -9.15
CA SER A 56 -9.81 -7.70 -9.07
C SER A 56 -9.38 -7.14 -10.43
N ARG A 57 -9.55 -7.88 -11.52
CA ARG A 57 -9.33 -7.39 -12.89
C ARG A 57 -10.41 -6.39 -13.32
N VAL A 58 -11.68 -6.68 -13.08
CA VAL A 58 -12.79 -5.74 -13.36
C VAL A 58 -12.59 -4.43 -12.57
N ALA A 59 -12.13 -4.53 -11.32
CA ALA A 59 -11.84 -3.39 -10.46
C ALA A 59 -10.81 -2.40 -11.03
N LEU A 60 -9.93 -2.85 -11.93
CA LEU A 60 -8.94 -1.99 -12.57
C LEU A 60 -9.60 -0.89 -13.41
N CYS A 61 -10.82 -1.08 -13.90
CA CYS A 61 -11.54 -0.08 -14.68
C CYS A 61 -12.01 1.12 -13.85
N PHE A 62 -12.15 0.95 -12.53
CA PHE A 62 -12.66 2.00 -11.62
C PHE A 62 -11.56 2.72 -10.86
N SER A 63 -10.33 2.47 -11.26
CA SER A 63 -9.14 3.16 -10.78
C SER A 63 -9.19 4.65 -11.04
N THR A 64 -9.00 5.46 -10.00
CA THR A 64 -8.66 6.86 -10.20
C THR A 64 -7.25 6.98 -10.79
N THR A 65 -7.14 7.45 -12.03
CA THR A 65 -5.87 7.72 -12.71
C THR A 65 -5.92 9.11 -13.34
N THR A 66 -4.76 9.74 -13.51
CA THR A 66 -4.63 10.98 -14.30
C THR A 66 -4.12 10.59 -15.69
N PRO A 67 -4.89 10.78 -16.77
CA PRO A 67 -4.40 10.55 -18.12
C PRO A 67 -3.19 11.43 -18.43
N THR A 68 -2.14 10.84 -19.00
CA THR A 68 -0.90 11.53 -19.37
C THR A 68 -0.70 11.49 -20.88
N ILE A 69 0.35 10.81 -21.35
CA ILE A 69 0.77 10.73 -22.74
C ILE A 69 0.19 9.46 -23.36
N ASN A 70 -0.32 9.56 -24.59
CA ASN A 70 -0.74 8.39 -25.35
C ASN A 70 0.51 7.74 -25.98
N VAL A 71 0.83 6.52 -25.55
CA VAL A 71 1.94 5.72 -26.11
C VAL A 71 1.36 4.78 -27.15
N HIS A 72 1.75 4.95 -28.41
CA HIS A 72 1.27 4.09 -29.49
C HIS A 72 1.87 2.67 -29.37
N GLU A 73 1.16 1.61 -29.77
CA GLU A 73 1.61 0.21 -29.65
C GLU A 73 2.99 -0.06 -30.27
N ARG A 74 3.29 0.51 -31.45
CA ARG A 74 4.62 0.46 -32.09
C ARG A 74 5.79 0.93 -31.19
N ASN A 75 5.51 1.72 -30.16
CA ASN A 75 6.46 2.26 -29.19
C ASN A 75 6.52 1.41 -27.91
N VAL A 76 5.73 0.34 -27.83
CA VAL A 76 5.71 -0.61 -26.72
C VAL A 76 6.53 -1.84 -27.09
N GLN A 77 7.49 -2.19 -26.23
CA GLN A 77 8.29 -3.39 -26.35
C GLN A 77 7.90 -4.37 -25.25
N TYR A 78 7.57 -5.61 -25.62
CA TYR A 78 7.38 -6.67 -24.62
C TYR A 78 8.72 -7.32 -24.31
N ILE A 79 9.09 -7.35 -23.03
CA ILE A 79 10.36 -7.92 -22.55
C ILE A 79 10.08 -9.01 -21.51
N ASP A 80 11.03 -9.93 -21.37
CA ASP A 80 10.89 -11.02 -20.40
C ASP A 80 11.10 -10.52 -18.97
N ASP A 81 10.38 -11.16 -18.05
CA ASP A 81 10.61 -11.04 -16.62
C ASP A 81 11.98 -11.61 -16.22
N ILE A 82 12.65 -10.95 -15.27
CA ILE A 82 13.86 -11.51 -14.66
C ILE A 82 13.42 -12.54 -13.62
N LYS A 83 13.80 -13.80 -13.82
CA LYS A 83 13.37 -14.93 -12.97
C LYS A 83 14.56 -15.68 -12.42
N LYS A 84 14.35 -16.37 -11.30
CA LYS A 84 15.28 -17.39 -10.81
C LYS A 84 15.42 -18.52 -11.84
N LYS A 85 16.53 -19.26 -11.82
CA LYS A 85 16.80 -20.39 -12.72
C LYS A 85 15.72 -21.47 -12.73
N ASP A 86 14.97 -21.62 -11.64
CA ASP A 86 13.84 -22.57 -11.53
C ASP A 86 12.51 -22.01 -12.06
N GLY A 87 12.48 -20.72 -12.44
CA GLY A 87 11.31 -20.02 -12.97
C GLY A 87 10.21 -19.70 -11.96
N LYS A 88 10.39 -20.04 -10.67
CA LYS A 88 9.33 -19.89 -9.65
C LYS A 88 9.21 -18.46 -9.12
N LEU A 89 10.34 -17.80 -8.91
CA LEU A 89 10.39 -16.44 -8.37
C LEU A 89 10.72 -15.42 -9.46
N ILE A 90 9.97 -14.33 -9.46
CA ILE A 90 10.07 -13.22 -10.42
C ILE A 90 10.64 -12.01 -9.67
N PHE A 91 11.80 -11.52 -10.11
CA PHE A 91 12.48 -10.35 -9.52
C PHE A 91 11.91 -9.02 -10.01
N THR A 92 11.26 -9.03 -11.18
CA THR A 92 10.65 -7.87 -11.82
C THR A 92 9.16 -7.76 -11.57
N ASP A 93 8.58 -8.53 -10.63
CA ASP A 93 7.13 -8.58 -10.45
C ASP A 93 6.60 -7.20 -10.06
N GLY A 94 5.97 -6.54 -11.02
CA GLY A 94 5.40 -5.21 -10.86
C GLY A 94 6.28 -4.03 -11.26
N CYS A 95 7.49 -4.26 -11.77
CA CYS A 95 8.36 -3.18 -12.26
C CYS A 95 8.69 -3.32 -13.75
N ASP A 96 8.41 -2.26 -14.50
CA ASP A 96 8.70 -2.09 -15.92
C ASP A 96 9.64 -0.89 -16.15
N THR A 97 10.04 -0.65 -17.40
CA THR A 97 10.92 0.48 -17.76
C THR A 97 10.37 1.36 -18.88
N MET A 98 10.77 2.63 -18.87
CA MET A 98 10.47 3.58 -19.93
C MET A 98 11.69 4.39 -20.35
N SER A 99 11.67 4.88 -21.58
CA SER A 99 12.63 5.88 -22.06
C SER A 99 12.59 7.16 -21.24
N LYS A 100 13.74 7.83 -21.18
CA LYS A 100 13.85 9.15 -20.55
C LYS A 100 12.97 10.20 -21.24
N GLN A 101 12.87 10.17 -22.57
CA GLN A 101 12.03 11.11 -23.30
C GLN A 101 10.55 10.99 -22.93
N LEU A 102 10.03 9.75 -22.81
CA LEU A 102 8.66 9.52 -22.38
C LEU A 102 8.43 10.05 -20.95
N LEU A 103 9.37 9.82 -20.04
CA LEU A 103 9.32 10.34 -18.67
C LEU A 103 9.28 11.88 -18.64
N ASP A 104 10.16 12.53 -19.39
CA ASP A 104 10.28 13.99 -19.45
C ASP A 104 8.99 14.64 -19.98
N ASP A 105 8.35 14.04 -20.98
CA ASP A 105 7.07 14.52 -21.53
C ASP A 105 5.90 14.32 -20.54
N ILE A 106 5.85 13.19 -19.83
CA ILE A 106 4.88 12.96 -18.75
C ILE A 106 5.07 14.00 -17.63
N GLN A 107 6.31 14.24 -17.20
CA GLN A 107 6.63 15.24 -16.18
C GLN A 107 6.17 16.65 -16.59
N LYS A 108 6.42 17.02 -17.85
CA LYS A 108 6.02 18.31 -18.41
C LYS A 108 4.50 18.48 -18.40
N GLN A 109 3.74 17.44 -18.78
CA GLN A 109 2.28 17.47 -18.76
C GLN A 109 1.71 17.55 -17.34
N LEU A 110 2.29 16.81 -16.39
CA LEU A 110 1.82 16.80 -15.00
C LEU A 110 2.18 18.09 -14.24
N GLY A 111 3.17 18.86 -14.72
CA GLY A 111 3.64 20.07 -14.05
C GLY A 111 4.22 19.78 -12.65
N LYS A 112 4.74 18.56 -12.45
CA LYS A 112 5.28 18.08 -11.16
C LYS A 112 6.80 18.22 -11.14
N ARG A 113 7.37 18.09 -9.94
CA ARG A 113 8.82 17.97 -9.78
C ARG A 113 9.31 16.70 -10.49
N PRO A 114 10.52 16.72 -11.07
CA PRO A 114 11.15 15.52 -11.63
C PRO A 114 11.07 14.28 -10.72
N PHE A 115 10.79 13.13 -11.32
CA PHE A 115 10.67 11.83 -10.66
C PHE A 115 11.29 10.74 -11.53
N SER A 116 11.79 9.66 -10.92
CA SER A 116 12.45 8.57 -11.68
C SER A 116 11.57 7.35 -11.90
N ALA A 117 10.41 7.29 -11.24
CA ALA A 117 9.45 6.21 -11.42
C ALA A 117 8.03 6.71 -11.17
N ILE A 118 7.05 6.05 -11.78
CA ILE A 118 5.62 6.29 -11.54
C ILE A 118 4.86 4.98 -11.44
N GLN A 119 3.81 4.97 -10.63
CA GLN A 119 2.79 3.94 -10.75
C GLN A 119 1.92 4.25 -11.97
N PHE A 120 1.71 3.26 -12.84
CA PHE A 120 1.01 3.46 -14.11
C PHE A 120 -0.09 2.43 -14.34
N ARG A 121 -0.93 2.73 -15.32
CA ARG A 121 -1.83 1.77 -15.97
C ARG A 121 -1.78 1.98 -17.47
N TYR A 122 -1.63 0.89 -18.21
CA TYR A 122 -1.60 0.92 -19.67
C TYR A 122 -2.13 -0.41 -20.22
N ALA A 123 -3.22 -0.38 -20.98
CA ALA A 123 -3.79 -1.55 -21.67
C ALA A 123 -3.89 -2.84 -20.82
N GLY A 124 -4.27 -2.70 -19.54
CA GLY A 124 -4.37 -3.80 -18.57
C GLY A 124 -3.08 -4.18 -17.84
N ALA A 125 -1.94 -3.56 -18.21
CA ALA A 125 -0.75 -3.53 -17.37
C ALA A 125 -0.97 -2.57 -16.19
N LYS A 126 -0.54 -2.99 -15.00
CA LYS A 126 -0.53 -2.16 -13.79
C LYS A 126 0.74 -2.48 -13.01
N GLY A 127 1.47 -1.45 -12.61
CA GLY A 127 2.61 -1.58 -11.70
C GLY A 127 3.37 -0.26 -11.60
N VAL A 128 4.67 -0.34 -11.36
CA VAL A 128 5.60 0.79 -11.42
C VAL A 128 6.40 0.70 -12.71
N VAL A 129 6.68 1.86 -13.30
CA VAL A 129 7.58 1.99 -14.42
C VAL A 129 8.69 2.98 -14.05
N SER A 130 9.94 2.55 -14.17
CA SER A 130 11.13 3.36 -13.89
C SER A 130 11.80 3.82 -15.19
N VAL A 131 12.57 4.90 -15.13
CA VAL A 131 13.34 5.34 -16.29
C VAL A 131 14.54 4.43 -16.54
N ASP A 132 14.74 4.02 -17.80
CA ASP A 132 15.95 3.36 -18.28
C ASP A 132 16.62 4.25 -19.33
N THR A 133 17.83 4.72 -19.02
CA THR A 133 18.59 5.63 -19.89
C THR A 133 19.14 4.96 -21.15
N ARG A 134 19.12 3.63 -21.23
CA ARG A 134 19.57 2.86 -22.41
C ARG A 134 18.54 2.85 -23.55
N LEU A 135 17.28 3.15 -23.27
CA LEU A 135 16.17 3.10 -24.23
C LEU A 135 16.15 4.29 -25.22
N GLY A 136 17.16 5.17 -25.17
CA GLY A 136 17.31 6.26 -26.13
C GLY A 136 16.33 7.42 -25.93
N ASN A 137 16.15 8.21 -27.00
CA ASN A 137 15.42 9.49 -26.98
C ASN A 137 14.05 9.44 -27.66
N ASP A 138 13.59 8.26 -28.08
CA ASP A 138 12.24 8.08 -28.59
C ASP A 138 11.31 7.62 -27.46
N HIS A 139 9.99 7.73 -27.67
CA HIS A 139 9.01 7.18 -26.73
C HIS A 139 9.09 5.67 -26.76
N HIS A 140 9.69 5.07 -25.73
CA HIS A 140 9.68 3.64 -25.50
C HIS A 140 9.08 3.31 -24.14
N LEU A 141 8.19 2.31 -24.13
CA LEU A 141 7.64 1.68 -22.92
C LEU A 141 7.88 0.16 -23.01
N CYS A 142 8.60 -0.38 -22.05
CA CYS A 142 8.81 -1.82 -21.94
C CYS A 142 7.76 -2.43 -21.01
N ILE A 143 7.12 -3.52 -21.42
CA ILE A 143 6.10 -4.20 -20.62
C ILE A 143 6.44 -5.67 -20.41
N ARG A 144 6.41 -6.11 -19.15
CA ARG A 144 6.63 -7.51 -18.75
C ARG A 144 5.33 -8.30 -18.55
N PRO A 145 5.35 -9.63 -18.76
CA PRO A 145 4.20 -10.49 -18.50
C PRO A 145 3.66 -10.41 -17.07
N SER A 146 4.50 -10.26 -16.05
CA SER A 146 4.06 -10.16 -14.64
C SER A 146 3.13 -8.97 -14.36
N LEU A 147 3.26 -7.86 -15.10
CA LEU A 147 2.37 -6.69 -14.97
C LEU A 147 1.06 -6.84 -15.73
N LEU A 148 0.97 -7.79 -16.67
CA LEU A 148 -0.25 -8.06 -17.43
C LEU A 148 -1.27 -8.79 -16.55
N ARG A 149 -2.10 -8.02 -15.86
CA ARG A 149 -3.22 -8.58 -15.08
C ARG A 149 -4.34 -9.10 -15.99
N ASN A 150 -4.34 -8.72 -17.26
CA ASN A 150 -5.27 -9.22 -18.27
C ASN A 150 -4.53 -9.39 -19.60
N ASN A 151 -4.30 -10.63 -20.04
CA ASN A 151 -3.59 -10.94 -21.29
C ASN A 151 -4.25 -10.33 -22.55
N ASP A 152 -5.53 -9.92 -22.44
CA ASP A 152 -6.35 -9.49 -23.57
C ASP A 152 -6.99 -8.10 -23.37
N ALA A 153 -6.54 -7.29 -22.41
CA ALA A 153 -6.97 -5.88 -22.24
C ALA A 153 -6.39 -4.93 -23.32
N ARG A 154 -6.05 -5.48 -24.49
CA ARG A 154 -5.45 -4.79 -25.63
C ARG A 154 -6.38 -3.80 -26.33
N ASN A 155 -7.70 -3.85 -26.10
CA ASN A 155 -8.69 -3.08 -26.87
C ASN A 155 -9.50 -2.05 -26.07
N LEU A 156 -9.12 -1.72 -24.84
CA LEU A 156 -9.86 -0.77 -24.01
C LEU A 156 -8.92 0.24 -23.39
N LEU A 157 -8.56 1.23 -24.20
CA LEU A 157 -8.17 2.55 -23.74
C LEU A 157 -8.40 3.51 -24.90
N ASP A 158 -9.65 3.92 -25.05
CA ASP A 158 -9.94 5.24 -25.62
C ASP A 158 -11.14 5.86 -24.88
N GLU A 159 -10.93 7.10 -24.48
CA GLU A 159 -11.88 8.11 -24.00
C GLU A 159 -12.95 7.81 -22.91
N LYS A 160 -12.93 8.72 -21.91
CA LYS A 160 -14.02 9.15 -21.01
C LYS A 160 -14.29 8.31 -19.76
N LEU A 161 -13.57 8.68 -18.69
CA LEU A 161 -14.22 9.03 -17.42
C LEU A 161 -13.73 10.41 -16.98
N SER A 162 -14.48 11.43 -17.40
CA SER A 162 -14.37 12.78 -16.86
C SER A 162 -14.79 12.77 -15.39
N ASN A 163 -13.90 13.29 -14.54
CA ASN A 163 -14.13 13.85 -13.20
C ASN A 163 -15.58 13.81 -12.70
N TRP A 164 -15.89 12.91 -11.77
CA TRP A 164 -17.00 13.11 -10.83
C TRP A 164 -16.47 13.61 -9.49
N PHE A 165 -16.08 14.88 -9.49
CA PHE A 165 -16.22 15.78 -8.35
C PHE A 165 -16.38 17.18 -8.94
N LEU A 166 -17.63 17.65 -9.04
CA LEU A 166 -17.91 19.07 -9.14
C LEU A 166 -17.81 19.65 -7.72
N PRO A 167 -16.88 20.55 -7.41
CA PRO A 167 -17.16 21.53 -6.38
C PRO A 167 -18.14 22.51 -7.00
N TYR A 168 -19.37 22.53 -6.48
CA TYR A 168 -20.31 23.59 -6.79
C TYR A 168 -19.65 24.92 -6.41
N GLY A 169 -19.31 25.70 -7.43
CA GLY A 169 -18.66 26.99 -7.32
C GLY A 169 -19.67 28.07 -6.94
N GLU A 170 -19.98 28.17 -5.65
CA GLU A 170 -20.22 29.47 -5.06
C GLU A 170 -19.02 29.79 -4.15
N LYS A 171 -18.55 31.05 -4.17
CA LYS A 171 -17.52 31.54 -3.25
C LYS A 171 -18.09 31.57 -1.84
N ILE A 172 -18.18 30.42 -1.19
CA ILE A 172 -18.39 30.35 0.25
C ILE A 172 -17.04 30.62 0.89
N ASP A 173 -16.94 31.74 1.61
CA ASP A 173 -15.78 32.04 2.45
C ASP A 173 -15.76 31.03 3.61
N SER A 174 -15.09 29.89 3.40
CA SER A 174 -15.06 28.72 4.30
C SER A 174 -14.53 29.03 5.71
N ILE A 175 -13.89 30.18 5.89
CA ILE A 175 -13.34 30.64 7.17
C ILE A 175 -14.37 31.49 7.95
N ARG A 176 -15.30 32.16 7.26
CA ARG A 176 -16.34 33.00 7.88
C ARG A 176 -17.62 32.23 8.22
N GLU A 177 -17.93 31.20 7.45
CA GLU A 177 -19.15 30.42 7.64
C GLU A 177 -18.98 29.49 8.89
N PRO A 178 -19.89 29.59 9.90
CA PRO A 178 -19.74 28.88 11.16
C PRO A 178 -19.68 27.35 11.06
N PHE A 179 -20.43 26.73 10.13
CA PHE A 179 -20.43 25.29 9.93
C PHE A 179 -19.08 24.79 9.37
N PHE A 180 -18.53 25.43 8.34
CA PHE A 180 -17.21 25.08 7.77
C PHE A 180 -16.07 25.36 8.75
N ARG A 181 -16.14 26.45 9.53
CA ARG A 181 -15.18 26.72 10.60
C ARG A 181 -15.22 25.64 11.69
N GLN A 182 -16.42 25.22 12.10
CA GLN A 182 -16.58 24.15 13.09
C GLN A 182 -16.09 22.80 12.55
N LEU A 183 -16.31 22.52 11.26
CA LEU A 183 -15.79 21.34 10.57
C LEU A 183 -14.25 21.34 10.51
N LEU A 184 -13.63 22.48 10.20
CA LEU A 184 -12.17 22.65 10.22
C LEU A 184 -11.60 22.44 11.63
N ILE A 185 -12.22 23.03 12.66
CA ILE A 185 -11.81 22.82 14.06
C ILE A 185 -11.96 21.35 14.45
N ALA A 186 -13.06 20.70 14.08
CA ALA A 186 -13.27 19.27 14.34
C ALA A 186 -12.22 18.41 13.62
N ALA A 187 -11.88 18.73 12.37
CA ALA A 187 -10.82 18.06 11.62
C ALA A 187 -9.45 18.26 12.29
N CYS A 188 -9.10 19.50 12.66
CA CYS A 188 -7.85 19.80 13.38
C CYS A 188 -7.78 19.05 14.72
N LEU A 189 -8.84 19.10 15.54
CA LEU A 189 -8.90 18.37 16.81
C LEU A 189 -8.82 16.85 16.60
N SER A 190 -9.43 16.33 15.55
CA SER A 190 -9.34 14.90 15.17
C SER A 190 -7.90 14.52 14.79
N SER A 191 -7.23 15.31 13.93
CA SER A 191 -5.83 15.10 13.56
C SER A 191 -4.88 15.24 14.75
N VAL A 192 -5.05 16.24 15.61
CA VAL A 192 -4.25 16.41 16.83
C VAL A 192 -4.47 15.23 17.78
N ARG A 193 -5.72 14.81 18.00
CA ARG A 193 -6.02 13.61 18.81
C ARG A 193 -5.42 12.35 18.20
N GLU A 194 -5.42 12.20 16.88
CA GLU A 194 -4.80 11.06 16.21
C GLU A 194 -3.28 11.05 16.38
N LEU A 195 -2.64 12.22 16.23
CA LEU A 195 -1.21 12.40 16.46
C LEU A 195 -0.82 12.13 17.92
N LEU A 196 -1.65 12.57 18.87
CA LEU A 196 -1.43 12.36 20.30
C LEU A 196 -1.71 10.92 20.72
N ARG A 197 -2.69 10.23 20.12
CA ARG A 197 -3.04 8.84 20.49
C ARG A 197 -2.13 7.78 19.88
N ARG A 198 -1.55 8.04 18.70
CA ARG A 198 -0.63 7.09 18.06
C ARG A 198 0.79 7.36 18.50
N THR A 199 1.40 6.37 19.11
CA THR A 199 2.84 6.30 19.41
C THR A 199 3.64 6.39 18.11
N ARG A 200 4.14 7.58 17.76
CA ARG A 200 4.96 7.81 16.57
C ARG A 200 6.40 8.13 16.99
N ILE A 201 7.33 7.27 16.62
CA ILE A 201 8.76 7.58 16.70
C ILE A 201 9.07 8.58 15.59
N ARG A 202 9.37 9.82 15.96
CA ARG A 202 9.74 10.85 14.99
C ARG A 202 11.17 10.60 14.52
N VAL A 203 11.32 10.16 13.28
CA VAL A 203 12.61 10.10 12.61
C VAL A 203 12.82 11.42 11.86
N SER A 204 14.06 11.93 11.87
CA SER A 204 14.41 13.13 11.08
C SER A 204 14.09 12.89 9.61
N LEU A 205 13.64 13.94 8.91
CA LEU A 205 13.30 13.84 7.50
C LEU A 205 14.47 13.23 6.71
N ASN A 206 15.72 13.60 6.92
CA ASN A 206 16.83 13.06 6.12
C ASN A 206 17.44 11.77 6.68
N LYS A 207 16.67 10.99 7.46
CA LYS A 207 17.06 9.72 8.08
C LYS A 207 16.09 8.55 7.84
N ALA A 208 14.92 8.82 7.24
CA ALA A 208 13.99 7.79 6.77
C ALA A 208 13.05 8.33 5.68
N ARG A 209 12.56 7.44 4.81
CA ARG A 209 11.60 7.73 3.73
C ARG A 209 10.69 6.55 3.48
N ASN A 210 9.47 6.82 3.02
CA ASN A 210 8.73 5.85 2.21
C ASN A 210 9.17 6.01 0.76
N MET A 211 9.49 4.90 0.09
CA MET A 211 10.00 4.89 -1.28
C MET A 211 9.32 3.79 -2.09
N PHE A 212 9.06 4.04 -3.37
CA PHE A 212 8.72 2.95 -4.29
C PHE A 212 9.92 2.04 -4.50
N GLY A 213 9.67 0.74 -4.48
CA GLY A 213 10.65 -0.26 -4.91
C GLY A 213 10.72 -0.35 -6.42
N ILE A 214 11.94 -0.41 -6.94
CA ILE A 214 12.23 -0.74 -8.34
C ILE A 214 13.39 -1.73 -8.40
N ILE A 215 13.62 -2.31 -9.57
CA ILE A 215 14.68 -3.30 -9.79
C ILE A 215 15.91 -2.66 -10.47
N ASP A 216 17.09 -3.19 -10.17
CA ASP A 216 18.33 -2.86 -10.87
C ASP A 216 18.40 -3.57 -12.23
N GLU A 217 17.97 -2.83 -13.25
CA GLU A 217 17.98 -3.24 -14.67
C GLU A 217 19.39 -3.37 -15.28
N TYR A 218 20.42 -2.93 -14.57
CA TYR A 218 21.81 -2.95 -15.02
C TYR A 218 22.64 -4.10 -14.43
N ASN A 219 22.11 -4.81 -13.41
CA ASN A 219 22.79 -5.90 -12.71
C ASN A 219 24.10 -5.50 -12.00
N LEU A 220 24.08 -4.35 -11.35
CA LEU A 220 25.22 -3.75 -10.65
C LEU A 220 25.22 -4.03 -9.15
N LEU A 221 24.06 -4.36 -8.58
CA LEU A 221 23.87 -4.63 -7.16
C LEU A 221 23.97 -6.13 -6.85
N LYS A 222 24.66 -6.46 -5.76
CA LYS A 222 24.66 -7.81 -5.17
C LYS A 222 23.35 -8.08 -4.39
N PRO A 223 23.02 -9.35 -4.07
CA PRO A 223 21.76 -9.69 -3.39
C PRO A 223 21.43 -8.83 -2.16
N ASP A 224 22.41 -8.57 -1.29
CA ASP A 224 22.23 -7.79 -0.04
C ASP A 224 22.57 -6.28 -0.18
N GLU A 225 22.71 -5.80 -1.42
CA GLU A 225 22.99 -4.41 -1.74
C GLU A 225 21.73 -3.72 -2.29
N VAL A 226 21.56 -2.45 -1.92
CA VAL A 226 20.54 -1.56 -2.47
C VAL A 226 21.16 -0.24 -2.91
N PHE A 227 20.58 0.40 -3.91
CA PHE A 227 20.92 1.78 -4.26
C PHE A 227 19.81 2.73 -3.82
N ILE A 228 20.18 3.79 -3.11
CA ILE A 228 19.25 4.81 -2.60
C ILE A 228 19.87 6.19 -2.81
N GLN A 229 19.20 7.00 -3.63
CA GLN A 229 19.46 8.43 -3.77
C GLN A 229 18.18 9.18 -3.45
N TYR A 230 18.25 10.13 -2.51
CA TYR A 230 17.07 10.84 -2.03
C TYR A 230 17.25 12.36 -2.11
N THR A 231 16.15 13.06 -2.35
CA THR A 231 16.09 14.52 -2.29
C THR A 231 16.11 14.98 -0.82
N ARG A 232 17.06 15.86 -0.48
CA ARG A 232 17.14 16.46 0.85
C ARG A 232 15.95 17.39 1.08
N LEU A 233 15.31 17.22 2.23
CA LEU A 233 14.25 18.12 2.69
C LEU A 233 14.82 18.99 3.81
N ASN A 234 14.68 20.32 3.68
CA ASN A 234 15.01 21.27 4.75
C ASN A 234 13.77 21.47 5.63
N ASP A 235 13.96 21.65 6.93
CA ASP A 235 12.88 21.95 7.89
C ASP A 235 12.33 23.38 7.72
N HIS A 236 13.09 24.28 7.08
CA HIS A 236 12.64 25.62 6.72
C HIS A 236 12.10 25.61 5.28
N GLU A 237 10.85 26.04 5.11
CA GLU A 237 10.25 26.26 3.79
C GLU A 237 11.00 27.39 3.08
N ASP A 238 12.10 27.06 2.40
CA ASP A 238 12.71 27.97 1.45
C ASP A 238 11.69 28.20 0.33
N LYS A 239 11.09 29.40 0.37
CA LYS A 239 10.13 29.96 -0.58
C LYS A 239 10.77 30.30 -1.93
N GLU A 240 12.06 30.06 -2.10
CA GLU A 240 12.72 30.26 -3.37
C GLU A 240 12.48 29.07 -4.30
N LYS A 241 11.89 29.39 -5.46
CA LYS A 241 11.57 28.48 -6.57
C LYS A 241 12.82 28.00 -7.33
N ASN A 242 13.98 27.95 -6.70
CA ASN A 242 15.23 27.54 -7.34
C ASN A 242 15.54 26.06 -7.02
N ASP A 243 15.22 25.23 -8.00
CA ASP A 243 15.85 23.93 -8.31
C ASP A 243 16.06 22.91 -7.15
N LYS A 244 14.99 22.62 -6.40
CA LYS A 244 14.99 21.56 -5.35
C LYS A 244 15.33 20.15 -5.87
N CYS A 245 15.39 19.93 -7.19
CA CYS A 245 15.73 18.62 -7.79
C CYS A 245 17.23 18.32 -7.89
N GLN A 246 18.10 19.28 -7.55
CA GLN A 246 19.55 19.07 -7.54
C GLN A 246 20.11 18.72 -6.16
N ASN A 247 19.41 19.03 -5.05
CA ASN A 247 19.91 18.74 -3.70
C ASN A 247 19.63 17.29 -3.29
N THR A 248 20.20 16.33 -4.04
CA THR A 248 20.09 14.90 -3.72
C THR A 248 21.30 14.42 -2.93
N ARG A 249 21.10 13.40 -2.10
CA ARG A 249 22.18 12.68 -1.41
C ARG A 249 22.07 11.20 -1.74
N ILE A 250 23.22 10.59 -2.03
CA ILE A 250 23.35 9.15 -2.20
C ILE A 250 23.74 8.55 -0.85
N LEU A 251 23.08 7.46 -0.47
CA LEU A 251 23.51 6.63 0.66
C LEU A 251 24.62 5.68 0.20
N SER A 252 25.72 5.62 0.95
CA SER A 252 26.88 4.82 0.60
C SER A 252 27.55 4.26 1.84
N ASN A 253 27.92 2.98 1.79
CA ASN A 253 28.65 2.26 2.84
C ASN A 253 27.96 2.33 4.21
N CYS A 254 26.62 2.33 4.22
CA CYS A 254 25.83 2.30 5.45
C CYS A 254 24.76 1.21 5.38
N LYS A 255 24.37 0.71 6.55
CA LYS A 255 23.23 -0.21 6.67
C LYS A 255 21.93 0.57 6.66
N VAL A 256 20.93 0.02 5.97
CA VAL A 256 19.55 0.51 5.94
C VAL A 256 18.65 -0.63 6.39
N VAL A 257 17.61 -0.32 7.16
CA VAL A 257 16.54 -1.26 7.45
C VAL A 257 15.34 -0.92 6.57
N ILE A 258 14.76 -1.95 5.96
CA ILE A 258 13.65 -1.85 5.03
C ILE A 258 12.51 -2.72 5.54
N THR A 259 11.30 -2.19 5.51
CA THR A 259 10.08 -2.94 5.82
C THR A 259 8.89 -2.39 5.05
N LYS A 260 7.80 -3.15 4.99
CA LYS A 260 6.51 -2.72 4.46
C LYS A 260 5.48 -2.69 5.57
N ASN A 261 4.67 -1.64 5.61
CA ASN A 261 3.61 -1.51 6.61
C ASN A 261 2.27 -2.07 6.07
N PRO A 262 1.51 -2.82 6.86
CA PRO A 262 1.82 -3.29 8.22
C PRO A 262 2.84 -4.43 8.24
N CYS A 263 3.65 -4.48 9.30
CA CYS A 263 4.69 -5.50 9.54
C CYS A 263 4.22 -6.44 10.67
N HIS A 264 4.24 -7.76 10.45
CA HIS A 264 3.75 -8.73 11.43
C HIS A 264 4.79 -9.79 11.79
N HIS A 265 5.55 -10.27 10.82
CA HIS A 265 6.56 -11.29 11.02
C HIS A 265 7.94 -10.63 11.21
N PRO A 266 8.84 -11.15 12.07
CA PRO A 266 10.19 -10.60 12.23
C PRO A 266 10.98 -10.54 10.90
N GLY A 267 10.75 -11.51 10.02
CA GLY A 267 11.33 -11.56 8.68
C GLY A 267 10.84 -10.45 7.73
N ASP A 268 9.78 -9.72 8.05
CA ASP A 268 9.31 -8.57 7.24
C ASP A 268 10.21 -7.35 7.38
N ILE A 269 11.21 -7.41 8.27
CA ILE A 269 12.21 -6.38 8.49
C ILE A 269 13.55 -6.92 8.03
N GLN A 270 14.09 -6.33 6.97
CA GLN A 270 15.33 -6.78 6.35
C GLN A 270 16.34 -5.63 6.31
N THR A 271 17.57 -5.93 6.71
CA THR A 271 18.69 -4.97 6.70
C THR A 271 19.55 -5.20 5.46
N PHE A 272 19.81 -4.13 4.71
CA PHE A 272 20.61 -4.14 3.48
C PHE A 272 21.80 -3.18 3.59
N THR A 273 22.73 -3.31 2.65
CA THR A 273 23.87 -2.38 2.51
C THR A 273 23.57 -1.38 1.40
N ALA A 274 23.50 -0.09 1.73
CA ALA A 274 23.36 0.95 0.72
C ALA A 274 24.71 1.24 0.06
N VAL A 275 24.78 1.12 -1.26
CA VAL A 275 25.99 1.31 -2.06
C VAL A 275 25.79 2.39 -3.11
N ASN A 276 26.88 3.09 -3.46
CA ASN A 276 26.88 4.07 -4.54
C ASN A 276 27.26 3.39 -5.86
N ARG A 277 26.44 3.59 -6.90
CA ARG A 277 26.67 3.16 -8.28
C ARG A 277 26.46 4.36 -9.19
N GLU A 278 27.44 4.67 -10.04
CA GLU A 278 27.41 5.87 -10.89
C GLU A 278 26.27 5.78 -11.92
N GLU A 279 26.11 4.59 -12.47
CA GLU A 279 25.14 4.25 -13.50
C GLU A 279 23.70 4.40 -13.01
N LEU A 280 23.45 4.27 -11.71
CA LEU A 280 22.12 4.34 -11.10
C LEU A 280 21.73 5.76 -10.62
N LYS A 281 22.62 6.77 -10.73
CA LYS A 281 22.36 8.14 -10.22
C LYS A 281 21.17 8.88 -10.83
N HIS A 282 20.68 8.40 -11.96
CA HIS A 282 19.47 8.93 -12.60
C HIS A 282 18.19 8.51 -11.85
N LEU A 283 18.27 7.50 -10.98
CA LEU A 283 17.19 7.01 -10.13
C LEU A 283 17.19 7.76 -8.79
N LYS A 284 16.13 8.50 -8.51
CA LYS A 284 15.97 9.38 -7.35
C LYS A 284 14.65 9.12 -6.65
N ASP A 285 14.66 9.21 -5.32
CA ASP A 285 13.50 9.06 -4.44
C ASP A 285 12.77 7.71 -4.60
N VAL A 286 13.54 6.69 -4.97
CA VAL A 286 13.15 5.29 -5.09
C VAL A 286 14.20 4.42 -4.40
N ILE A 287 13.83 3.20 -4.06
CA ILE A 287 14.78 2.18 -3.62
C ILE A 287 14.99 1.17 -4.74
N VAL A 288 16.25 0.95 -5.10
CA VAL A 288 16.63 0.00 -6.16
C VAL A 288 17.11 -1.29 -5.51
N PHE A 289 16.37 -2.37 -5.76
CA PHE A 289 16.70 -3.71 -5.32
C PHE A 289 17.57 -4.44 -6.35
N SER A 290 18.33 -5.41 -5.87
CA SER A 290 19.18 -6.25 -6.69
C SER A 290 18.36 -7.29 -7.48
N GLN A 291 18.83 -7.60 -8.69
CA GLN A 291 18.27 -8.71 -9.49
C GLN A 291 18.83 -10.11 -9.15
N PRO A 292 20.10 -10.28 -8.71
CA PRO A 292 20.57 -11.61 -8.32
C PRO A 292 20.14 -11.95 -6.88
N GLY A 293 19.93 -13.23 -6.62
CA GLY A 293 19.66 -13.74 -5.28
C GLY A 293 18.90 -15.06 -5.32
N ASP A 294 18.69 -15.65 -4.14
CA ASP A 294 17.84 -16.83 -4.02
C ASP A 294 16.35 -16.50 -4.00
N CYS A 295 16.01 -15.29 -3.55
CA CYS A 295 14.65 -14.76 -3.45
C CYS A 295 14.66 -13.24 -3.64
N PRO A 296 13.74 -12.65 -4.42
CA PRO A 296 13.61 -11.20 -4.56
C PRO A 296 13.48 -10.49 -3.21
N ALA A 297 14.20 -9.39 -3.03
CA ALA A 297 14.17 -8.62 -1.77
C ALA A 297 12.75 -8.15 -1.41
N SER A 298 11.93 -7.78 -2.40
CA SER A 298 10.53 -7.41 -2.22
C SER A 298 9.72 -8.56 -1.61
N HIS A 299 9.89 -9.78 -2.14
CA HIS A 299 9.17 -10.96 -1.67
C HIS A 299 9.57 -11.34 -0.23
N GLN A 300 10.83 -11.13 0.16
CA GLN A 300 11.30 -11.33 1.54
C GLN A 300 10.61 -10.39 2.54
N ILE A 301 10.13 -9.23 2.07
CA ILE A 301 9.52 -8.18 2.89
C ILE A 301 8.00 -8.27 2.75
N ASN A 302 7.36 -9.13 3.56
CA ASN A 302 5.91 -9.27 3.62
C ASN A 302 5.23 -9.53 2.25
N GLU A 303 5.79 -10.44 1.45
CA GLU A 303 5.34 -10.77 0.08
C GLU A 303 5.13 -9.55 -0.82
N SER A 304 5.93 -8.52 -0.61
CA SER A 304 5.77 -7.30 -1.38
C SER A 304 6.14 -7.55 -2.85
N ASP A 305 5.44 -6.83 -3.73
CA ASP A 305 5.77 -6.73 -5.14
C ASP A 305 6.23 -5.31 -5.44
N LEU A 306 6.62 -5.06 -6.69
CA LEU A 306 7.02 -3.74 -7.16
C LEU A 306 5.85 -3.00 -7.82
N ASN A 307 4.58 -3.44 -7.63
CA ASN A 307 3.40 -2.86 -8.29
C ASN A 307 2.94 -1.50 -7.72
N GLY A 308 3.81 -0.83 -6.96
CA GLY A 308 3.55 0.44 -6.27
C GLY A 308 3.50 0.32 -4.75
N ASP A 309 4.03 -0.77 -4.20
CA ASP A 309 4.28 -0.88 -2.77
C ASP A 309 5.28 0.20 -2.32
N GLU A 310 4.96 0.84 -1.20
CA GLU A 310 5.85 1.76 -0.52
C GLU A 310 6.61 1.04 0.59
N TYR A 311 7.94 1.11 0.51
CA TYR A 311 8.83 0.58 1.53
C TYR A 311 9.24 1.69 2.48
N ALA A 312 9.10 1.42 3.78
CA ALA A 312 9.70 2.24 4.83
C ALA A 312 11.19 1.92 4.89
N VAL A 313 12.01 2.86 4.42
CA VAL A 313 13.47 2.77 4.36
C VAL A 313 14.06 3.69 5.44
N ILE A 314 14.79 3.12 6.39
CA ILE A 314 15.31 3.83 7.56
C ILE A 314 16.84 3.65 7.63
N TRP A 315 17.56 4.77 7.69
CA TRP A 315 19.02 4.82 7.91
C TRP A 315 19.36 5.69 9.12
N TYR A 316 18.46 5.70 10.10
CA TYR A 316 18.72 6.28 11.39
C TYR A 316 19.46 5.28 12.27
N GLU A 317 20.71 5.56 12.61
CA GLU A 317 21.64 4.61 13.27
C GLU A 317 21.05 3.94 14.50
N ASP A 318 20.28 4.66 15.33
CA ASP A 318 19.64 4.12 16.55
C ASP A 318 18.52 3.10 16.27
N LEU A 319 17.98 3.08 15.04
CA LEU A 319 16.90 2.18 14.62
C LEU A 319 17.37 1.09 13.64
N VAL A 320 18.64 1.11 13.23
CA VAL A 320 19.20 0.07 12.35
C VAL A 320 19.85 -1.00 13.23
N PRO A 321 19.41 -2.28 13.15
CA PRO A 321 19.94 -3.34 13.99
C PRO A 321 21.30 -3.84 13.47
N LEU A 322 22.36 -3.07 13.71
CA LEU A 322 23.70 -3.31 13.15
C LEU A 322 24.35 -4.65 13.57
N GLN A 323 23.90 -5.24 14.68
CA GLN A 323 24.50 -6.43 15.30
C GLN A 323 23.61 -7.67 15.18
N ILE A 324 22.40 -7.54 14.65
CA ILE A 324 21.42 -8.63 14.59
C ILE A 324 21.34 -9.08 13.13
N PRO A 325 21.55 -10.37 12.82
CA PRO A 325 21.34 -10.87 11.46
C PRO A 325 19.87 -10.77 11.08
N ASN A 326 19.59 -10.69 9.78
CA ASN A 326 18.22 -10.71 9.30
C ASN A 326 17.51 -12.00 9.73
N ALA A 327 16.28 -11.87 10.22
CA ALA A 327 15.43 -13.01 10.47
C ALA A 327 15.07 -13.69 9.14
N VAL A 328 14.85 -15.00 9.19
CA VAL A 328 14.41 -15.76 8.03
C VAL A 328 13.04 -15.21 7.57
N PRO A 329 12.89 -14.83 6.30
CA PRO A 329 11.59 -14.46 5.75
C PRO A 329 10.56 -15.56 5.97
N PHE A 330 9.30 -15.19 6.14
CA PHE A 330 8.25 -16.19 6.27
C PHE A 330 8.07 -16.93 4.93
N ASP A 331 7.81 -18.24 4.99
CA ASP A 331 7.56 -19.03 3.77
C ASP A 331 6.12 -18.85 3.31
N TYR A 332 5.97 -17.85 2.45
CA TYR A 332 4.70 -17.46 1.89
C TYR A 332 4.24 -18.33 0.72
N ASP A 333 5.15 -19.02 0.03
CA ASP A 333 4.84 -19.87 -1.13
C ASP A 333 4.06 -21.13 -0.74
N SER A 334 4.02 -21.47 0.55
CA SER A 334 3.19 -22.55 1.10
C SER A 334 1.67 -22.28 1.05
N GLN A 335 1.25 -21.13 0.52
CA GLN A 335 -0.14 -20.72 0.42
C GLN A 335 -0.92 -21.51 -0.64
N LYS A 336 -2.16 -21.90 -0.30
CA LYS A 336 -3.05 -22.64 -1.19
C LYS A 336 -3.40 -21.79 -2.41
N ALA A 337 -3.24 -22.37 -3.61
CA ALA A 337 -3.77 -21.79 -4.83
C ALA A 337 -5.26 -21.47 -4.67
N LEU A 338 -5.66 -20.28 -5.13
CA LEU A 338 -7.04 -19.87 -5.07
C LEU A 338 -7.91 -20.86 -5.87
N PRO A 339 -9.11 -21.24 -5.37
CA PRO A 339 -9.95 -22.20 -6.07
C PRO A 339 -10.39 -21.65 -7.43
N GLU A 340 -10.32 -22.47 -8.46
CA GLU A 340 -10.81 -22.16 -9.79
C GLU A 340 -12.15 -22.88 -10.02
N LEU A 341 -13.07 -22.23 -10.72
CA LEU A 341 -14.32 -22.84 -11.15
C LEU A 341 -14.10 -23.63 -12.45
N ASP A 342 -14.80 -24.75 -12.63
CA ASP A 342 -14.79 -25.49 -13.90
C ASP A 342 -15.56 -24.77 -15.03
N ARG A 343 -16.23 -23.66 -14.69
CA ARG A 343 -17.04 -22.83 -15.60
C ARG A 343 -16.61 -21.36 -15.55
N PRO A 344 -16.99 -20.53 -16.54
CA PRO A 344 -16.80 -19.08 -16.46
C PRO A 344 -17.47 -18.49 -15.21
N VAL A 345 -16.83 -17.45 -14.66
CA VAL A 345 -17.33 -16.66 -13.54
C VAL A 345 -18.57 -15.88 -13.99
N ASN A 346 -19.63 -15.88 -13.18
CA ASN A 346 -20.85 -15.10 -13.42
C ASN A 346 -21.11 -14.10 -12.27
N GLN A 347 -22.18 -13.32 -12.39
CA GLN A 347 -22.49 -12.28 -11.41
C GLN A 347 -22.85 -12.84 -10.01
N ASP A 348 -23.50 -14.01 -9.97
CA ASP A 348 -23.88 -14.64 -8.70
C ASP A 348 -22.65 -15.08 -7.90
N ASP A 349 -21.60 -15.55 -8.58
CA ASP A 349 -20.32 -15.87 -7.94
C ASP A 349 -19.71 -14.65 -7.26
N ILE A 350 -19.71 -13.50 -7.95
CA ILE A 350 -19.17 -12.23 -7.43
C ILE A 350 -20.01 -11.75 -6.25
N ASN A 351 -21.34 -11.78 -6.38
CA ASN A 351 -22.28 -11.40 -5.32
C ASN A 351 -22.05 -12.24 -4.05
N HIS A 352 -21.87 -13.55 -4.20
CA HIS A 352 -21.64 -14.45 -3.08
C HIS A 352 -20.32 -14.15 -2.36
N VAL A 353 -19.22 -13.91 -3.10
CA VAL A 353 -17.94 -13.53 -2.50
C VAL A 353 -18.03 -12.23 -1.72
N VAL A 354 -18.74 -11.22 -2.24
CA VAL A 354 -18.95 -9.95 -1.53
C VAL A 354 -19.69 -10.14 -0.22
N LEU A 355 -20.76 -10.95 -0.21
CA LEU A 355 -21.50 -11.26 1.00
C LEU A 355 -20.63 -11.97 2.03
N GLN A 356 -19.84 -12.96 1.59
CA GLN A 356 -18.89 -13.66 2.46
C GLN A 356 -17.86 -12.72 3.09
N ILE A 357 -17.32 -11.76 2.32
CA ILE A 357 -16.39 -10.76 2.83
C ILE A 357 -17.08 -9.84 3.85
N ALA A 358 -18.28 -9.37 3.54
CA ALA A 358 -19.04 -8.45 4.40
C ALA A 358 -19.42 -9.09 5.75
N GLU A 359 -19.78 -10.36 5.77
CA GLU A 359 -20.10 -11.11 7.00
C GLU A 359 -18.88 -11.36 7.89
N SER A 360 -17.68 -11.26 7.31
CA SER A 360 -16.47 -11.80 7.90
C SER A 360 -15.67 -10.80 8.72
N ASP A 361 -15.72 -9.48 8.44
CA ASP A 361 -15.01 -8.38 9.14
C ASP A 361 -13.79 -8.78 10.01
N TYR A 362 -12.79 -9.41 9.37
CA TYR A 362 -11.58 -9.90 10.06
C TYR A 362 -10.39 -8.94 9.95
N LEU A 363 -10.44 -7.98 9.02
CA LEU A 363 -9.35 -7.09 8.63
C LEU A 363 -8.87 -6.11 9.72
N GLY A 364 -9.55 -6.04 10.86
CA GLY A 364 -9.04 -5.42 12.10
C GLY A 364 -8.92 -6.37 13.28
N ARG A 365 -9.56 -7.54 13.24
CA ARG A 365 -9.62 -8.48 14.38
C ARG A 365 -8.32 -9.25 14.56
N LEU A 366 -7.76 -9.78 13.48
CA LEU A 366 -6.53 -10.57 13.53
C LEU A 366 -5.29 -9.71 13.83
N PRO A 367 -5.08 -8.54 13.21
CA PRO A 367 -3.96 -7.67 13.58
C PRO A 367 -4.00 -7.22 15.04
N ASN A 368 -5.18 -6.86 15.56
CA ASN A 368 -5.36 -6.54 16.99
C ASN A 368 -5.12 -7.75 17.90
N LEU A 369 -5.50 -8.94 17.44
CA LEU A 369 -5.21 -10.18 18.16
C LEU A 369 -3.71 -10.41 18.25
N HIS A 370 -3.02 -10.37 17.11
CA HIS A 370 -1.58 -10.50 17.02
C HIS A 370 -0.86 -9.48 17.89
N LEU A 371 -1.28 -8.20 17.85
CA LEU A 371 -0.68 -7.16 18.68
C LEU A 371 -0.70 -7.49 20.19
N ALA A 372 -1.81 -8.02 20.72
CA ALA A 372 -1.82 -8.47 22.12
C ALA A 372 -0.99 -9.74 22.37
N TYR A 373 -0.93 -10.66 21.40
CA TYR A 373 -0.05 -11.84 21.48
C TYR A 373 1.43 -11.43 21.52
N THR A 374 1.85 -10.47 20.69
CA THR A 374 3.23 -9.96 20.68
C THR A 374 3.61 -9.33 22.02
N ASP A 375 2.68 -8.62 22.66
CA ASP A 375 2.89 -8.02 23.98
C ASP A 375 3.00 -9.08 25.08
N SER A 376 2.14 -10.10 25.04
CA SER A 376 2.09 -11.18 26.06
C SER A 376 3.21 -12.20 25.93
N TYR A 377 3.53 -12.65 24.71
CA TYR A 377 4.40 -13.80 24.44
C TYR A 377 5.68 -13.45 23.67
N GLY A 378 5.75 -12.27 23.04
CA GLY A 378 6.85 -11.90 22.14
C GLY A 378 6.50 -12.11 20.66
N VAL A 379 7.18 -11.37 19.78
CA VAL A 379 6.90 -11.28 18.34
C VAL A 379 7.41 -12.49 17.55
N ASP A 380 8.52 -13.07 17.99
CA ASP A 380 9.21 -14.22 17.43
C ASP A 380 8.86 -15.53 18.15
N SER A 381 7.90 -15.47 19.09
CA SER A 381 7.55 -16.62 19.91
C SER A 381 6.74 -17.67 19.14
N ASN A 382 7.28 -18.90 19.15
CA ASN A 382 6.58 -20.11 18.73
C ASN A 382 5.82 -20.79 19.87
N GLU A 383 5.86 -20.24 21.09
CA GLU A 383 5.11 -20.76 22.21
C GLU A 383 3.61 -20.60 21.97
N ARG A 384 2.87 -21.65 22.33
CA ARG A 384 1.42 -21.65 22.26
C ARG A 384 0.87 -21.59 23.69
N PRO A 385 -0.07 -20.68 23.98
CA PRO A 385 -0.75 -20.64 25.29
C PRO A 385 -1.42 -21.99 25.65
N ASN A 386 -1.93 -22.70 24.65
CA ASN A 386 -2.43 -24.07 24.76
C ASN A 386 -2.43 -24.76 23.37
N LYS A 387 -2.73 -26.06 23.32
CA LYS A 387 -2.67 -26.85 22.07
C LYS A 387 -3.68 -26.41 21.00
N ASP A 388 -4.78 -25.78 21.37
CA ASP A 388 -5.89 -25.40 20.49
C ASP A 388 -5.72 -24.00 19.86
N VAL A 389 -4.66 -23.28 20.21
CA VAL A 389 -4.37 -21.93 19.71
C VAL A 389 -3.04 -21.87 18.96
N LEU A 390 -2.94 -20.89 18.08
CA LEU A 390 -1.73 -20.60 17.31
C LEU A 390 -0.73 -19.80 18.15
N SER A 391 0.56 -19.89 17.80
CA SER A 391 1.61 -19.04 18.36
C SER A 391 1.57 -17.65 17.71
N THR A 392 2.32 -16.69 18.28
CA THR A 392 2.45 -15.34 17.70
C THR A 392 2.98 -15.41 16.27
N LEU A 393 4.02 -16.22 16.04
CA LEU A 393 4.64 -16.35 14.72
C LEU A 393 3.67 -16.91 13.67
N ILE A 394 2.87 -17.92 14.02
CA ILE A 394 1.88 -18.50 13.10
C ILE A 394 0.72 -17.52 12.87
N LEU A 395 0.32 -16.74 13.88
CA LEU A 395 -0.67 -15.67 13.71
C LEU A 395 -0.20 -14.61 12.71
N ALA A 396 1.09 -14.27 12.68
CA ALA A 396 1.64 -13.35 11.69
C ALA A 396 1.44 -13.88 10.26
N GLY A 397 1.83 -15.13 9.99
CA GLY A 397 1.62 -15.76 8.67
C GLY A 397 0.15 -15.89 8.28
N VAL A 398 -0.72 -16.20 9.24
CA VAL A 398 -2.17 -16.20 9.05
C VAL A 398 -2.71 -14.83 8.65
N ILE A 399 -2.17 -13.74 9.19
CA ILE A 399 -2.59 -12.39 8.82
C ILE A 399 -2.20 -12.08 7.38
N SER A 400 -1.01 -12.46 6.94
CA SER A 400 -0.59 -12.30 5.54
C SER A 400 -1.53 -13.01 4.58
N PHE A 401 -1.90 -14.27 4.85
CA PHE A 401 -2.96 -14.97 4.08
C PHE A 401 -4.30 -14.20 4.08
N GLY A 402 -4.63 -13.57 5.20
CA GLY A 402 -5.85 -12.78 5.36
C GLY A 402 -5.91 -11.53 4.48
N VAL A 403 -4.79 -11.01 3.98
CA VAL A 403 -4.77 -9.81 3.10
C VAL A 403 -5.51 -10.08 1.79
N ASP A 404 -5.32 -11.26 1.22
CA ASP A 404 -5.95 -11.69 -0.03
C ASP A 404 -7.37 -12.25 0.15
N SER A 405 -7.79 -12.51 1.38
CA SER A 405 -9.16 -12.94 1.68
C SER A 405 -10.23 -11.97 1.18
N GLY A 406 -9.89 -10.67 1.08
CA GLY A 406 -10.78 -9.64 0.52
C GLY A 406 -11.02 -9.75 -0.99
N GLN A 407 -10.34 -10.65 -1.70
CA GLN A 407 -10.67 -11.00 -3.09
C GLN A 407 -11.36 -12.37 -3.15
N THR A 408 -11.02 -13.29 -2.25
CA THR A 408 -11.35 -14.72 -2.39
C THR A 408 -12.54 -15.15 -1.57
N GLY A 409 -12.95 -14.36 -0.56
CA GLY A 409 -13.91 -14.76 0.45
C GLY A 409 -13.40 -15.88 1.37
N GLN A 410 -12.16 -16.37 1.18
CA GLN A 410 -11.55 -17.42 1.98
C GLN A 410 -10.75 -16.83 3.12
N HIS A 411 -11.16 -17.14 4.34
CA HIS A 411 -10.50 -16.65 5.54
C HIS A 411 -9.62 -17.73 6.18
N PRO A 412 -8.46 -17.35 6.73
CA PRO A 412 -7.51 -18.30 7.31
C PRO A 412 -8.03 -18.92 8.60
N LEU A 413 -8.89 -18.21 9.33
CA LEU A 413 -9.46 -18.65 10.59
C LEU A 413 -10.96 -18.40 10.61
N ASP A 414 -11.70 -19.36 11.14
CA ASP A 414 -13.12 -19.21 11.42
C ASP A 414 -13.38 -18.42 12.73
N ASN A 415 -14.64 -18.05 12.94
CA ASN A 415 -15.06 -17.31 14.13
C ASN A 415 -14.81 -18.08 15.46
N ASN A 416 -14.87 -19.40 15.45
CA ASN A 416 -14.65 -20.22 16.64
C ASN A 416 -13.16 -20.28 17.01
N GLN A 417 -12.28 -20.44 16.03
CA GLN A 417 -10.83 -20.36 16.17
C GLN A 417 -10.43 -18.98 16.72
N ILE A 418 -10.97 -17.89 16.17
CA ILE A 418 -10.70 -16.54 16.69
C ILE A 418 -11.20 -16.38 18.14
N ARG A 419 -12.36 -16.94 18.49
CA ARG A 419 -12.87 -16.93 19.88
C ARG A 419 -11.95 -17.68 20.83
N LYS A 420 -11.43 -18.86 20.42
CA LYS A 420 -10.45 -19.62 21.22
C LYS A 420 -9.17 -18.80 21.47
N GLN A 421 -8.69 -18.12 20.45
CA GLN A 421 -7.51 -17.24 20.54
C GLN A 421 -7.70 -16.08 21.54
N LYS A 422 -8.89 -15.45 21.54
CA LYS A 422 -9.22 -14.38 22.50
C LYS A 422 -9.32 -14.90 23.93
N LYS A 423 -9.95 -16.06 24.13
CA LYS A 423 -10.05 -16.70 25.45
C LYS A 423 -8.69 -17.08 26.03
N ALA A 424 -7.73 -17.47 25.20
CA ALA A 424 -6.36 -17.75 25.65
C ALA A 424 -5.66 -16.49 26.21
N LEU A 425 -6.05 -15.30 25.78
CA LEU A 425 -5.66 -14.01 26.37
C LEU A 425 -6.59 -13.55 27.51
N ARG A 426 -7.46 -14.43 28.03
CA ARG A 426 -8.50 -14.10 29.03
C ARG A 426 -9.48 -13.01 28.60
N ASP A 427 -9.64 -12.80 27.28
CA ASP A 427 -10.40 -11.70 26.70
C ASP A 427 -9.90 -10.31 27.17
N GLU A 428 -8.62 -10.20 27.53
CA GLU A 428 -7.94 -8.96 27.90
C GLU A 428 -7.06 -8.43 26.76
N ARG A 429 -6.76 -7.13 26.79
CA ARG A 429 -5.86 -6.46 25.86
C ARG A 429 -4.84 -5.58 26.59
N PRO A 430 -3.68 -5.29 25.99
CA PRO A 430 -2.81 -4.24 26.48
C PRO A 430 -3.56 -2.90 26.60
N ASP A 431 -3.26 -2.15 27.66
CA ASP A 431 -3.80 -0.82 27.95
C ASP A 431 -3.57 0.19 26.81
N PHE A 432 -2.43 0.12 26.12
CA PHE A 432 -2.12 1.00 25.00
C PHE A 432 -3.03 0.83 23.77
N MET A 433 -3.82 -0.25 23.70
CA MET A 433 -4.80 -0.45 22.62
C MET A 433 -6.09 0.36 22.82
N GLU A 434 -6.28 1.00 23.98
CA GLU A 434 -7.37 1.95 24.29
C GLU A 434 -8.78 1.50 23.88
N ASN A 435 -9.16 0.25 24.16
CA ASN A 435 -10.50 -0.24 23.85
C ASN A 435 -11.43 -0.16 25.07
N ALA A 436 -12.32 0.83 25.10
CA ALA A 436 -13.24 1.09 26.21
C ALA A 436 -14.20 -0.08 26.54
N ASN A 437 -14.46 -0.96 25.56
CA ASN A 437 -15.40 -2.07 25.69
C ASN A 437 -14.74 -3.39 26.11
N MET A 438 -13.42 -3.41 26.36
CA MET A 438 -12.67 -4.60 26.73
C MET A 438 -11.88 -4.40 28.02
N LYS A 439 -11.64 -5.49 28.75
CA LYS A 439 -10.72 -5.48 29.89
C LYS A 439 -9.29 -5.24 29.40
N SER A 440 -8.56 -4.40 30.12
CA SER A 440 -7.18 -4.07 29.78
C SER A 440 -6.20 -4.44 30.88
N TYR A 441 -4.97 -4.79 30.51
CA TYR A 441 -3.85 -5.03 31.43
C TYR A 441 -2.67 -4.10 31.08
N PRO A 442 -1.84 -3.69 32.06
CA PRO A 442 -0.69 -2.84 31.80
C PRO A 442 0.40 -3.61 31.04
N SER A 443 0.80 -3.11 29.86
CA SER A 443 1.91 -3.71 29.11
C SER A 443 3.21 -3.67 29.91
N LYS A 444 3.99 -4.74 29.92
CA LYS A 444 5.31 -4.80 30.57
C LYS A 444 6.46 -4.45 29.62
N LYS A 445 6.19 -4.23 28.33
CA LYS A 445 7.23 -3.98 27.31
C LYS A 445 7.72 -2.53 27.42
N TYR A 446 9.01 -2.36 27.71
CA TYR A 446 9.62 -1.10 28.15
C TYR A 446 9.41 0.08 27.17
N LEU A 447 9.67 -0.12 25.87
CA LEU A 447 9.50 0.92 24.85
C LEU A 447 8.04 1.38 24.71
N ILE A 448 7.11 0.43 24.73
CA ILE A 448 5.68 0.70 24.65
C ILE A 448 5.22 1.42 25.92
N ASN A 449 5.65 0.95 27.09
CA ASN A 449 5.26 1.48 28.38
C ASN A 449 5.75 2.93 28.59
N ILE A 450 7.02 3.24 28.31
CA ILE A 450 7.55 4.60 28.41
C ILE A 450 6.83 5.54 27.45
N HIS A 451 6.72 5.13 26.19
CA HIS A 451 6.17 6.02 25.18
C HIS A 451 4.67 6.25 25.41
N PHE A 452 3.90 5.20 25.72
CA PHE A 452 2.48 5.29 26.04
C PHE A 452 2.21 6.09 27.33
N LYS A 453 2.97 5.85 28.41
CA LYS A 453 2.81 6.63 29.65
C LYS A 453 3.21 8.09 29.47
N SER A 454 4.27 8.37 28.71
CA SER A 454 4.66 9.75 28.40
C SER A 454 3.56 10.50 27.64
N ILE A 455 2.82 9.80 26.76
CA ILE A 455 1.66 10.33 26.05
C ILE A 455 0.50 10.57 26.99
N LEU A 456 0.15 9.61 27.85
CA LEU A 456 -0.92 9.77 28.85
C LEU A 456 -0.62 10.93 29.81
N GLU A 457 0.62 11.11 30.23
CA GLU A 457 1.04 12.22 31.06
C GLU A 457 0.96 13.57 30.33
N ARG A 458 1.35 13.64 29.05
CA ARG A 458 1.15 14.83 28.21
C ARG A 458 -0.33 15.14 28.00
N ASN A 459 -1.15 14.15 27.65
CA ASN A 459 -2.59 14.29 27.45
C ASN A 459 -3.33 14.72 28.73
N LYS A 460 -2.86 14.29 29.92
CA LYS A 460 -3.40 14.76 31.21
C LYS A 460 -3.06 16.22 31.51
N LYS A 461 -1.94 16.73 30.98
CA LYS A 461 -1.55 18.15 31.09
C LYS A 461 -2.25 19.03 30.04
N GLU A 462 -2.51 18.48 28.86
CA GLU A 462 -3.12 19.19 27.73
C GLU A 462 -4.65 19.06 27.72
N ASN A 463 -5.34 19.85 28.57
CA ASN A 463 -6.78 20.05 28.42
C ASN A 463 -7.07 20.97 27.22
N LEU A 464 -7.33 20.39 26.05
CA LEU A 464 -7.78 21.14 24.87
C LEU A 464 -9.19 21.72 25.12
N LYS A 465 -9.26 22.96 25.62
CA LYS A 465 -10.49 23.72 25.77
C LYS A 465 -10.64 24.70 24.62
N TYR A 466 -11.71 24.55 23.84
CA TYR A 466 -12.14 25.59 22.90
C TYR A 466 -12.82 26.71 23.67
N ASN A 467 -12.20 27.90 23.71
CA ASN A 467 -12.82 29.08 24.28
C ASN A 467 -13.60 29.80 23.17
N GLY A 468 -14.93 29.82 23.28
CA GLY A 468 -15.86 30.27 22.22
C GLY A 468 -15.76 31.75 21.83
N ASN A 469 -14.89 32.51 22.49
CA ASN A 469 -14.61 33.90 22.14
C ASN A 469 -13.24 33.99 21.48
N CYS A 470 -13.24 34.40 20.20
CA CYS A 470 -12.32 35.36 19.59
C CYS A 470 -11.89 35.00 18.16
N LYS A 471 -11.51 36.05 17.43
CA LYS A 471 -10.96 36.07 16.07
C LYS A 471 -9.62 35.33 15.92
N ASN A 472 -9.11 34.69 16.99
CA ASN A 472 -7.85 33.95 17.02
C ASN A 472 -8.06 32.60 17.72
N LEU A 473 -7.58 31.52 17.13
CA LEU A 473 -7.47 30.20 17.77
C LEU A 473 -6.18 30.19 18.60
N GLU A 474 -6.27 30.36 19.91
CA GLU A 474 -5.13 30.14 20.82
C GLU A 474 -5.13 28.68 21.28
N ILE A 475 -4.11 27.92 20.88
CA ILE A 475 -3.83 26.59 21.40
C ILE A 475 -2.79 26.76 22.52
N SER A 476 -3.23 26.70 23.78
CA SER A 476 -2.31 26.67 24.91
C SER A 476 -1.84 25.22 25.14
N LEU A 477 -0.61 24.93 24.74
CA LEU A 477 0.14 23.76 25.20
C LEU A 477 0.81 24.16 26.53
N VAL A 478 0.57 23.41 27.61
CA VAL A 478 1.25 23.62 28.91
C VAL A 478 2.36 22.60 29.08
#